data_AF-A0AAP0LZ68-F1
#
_entry.id   AF-A0AAP0LZ68-F1
#
_cell.length_a   1.000
_cell.length_b   1.000
_cell.length_c   1.000
_cell.angle_alpha   90.00
_cell.angle_beta   90.00
_cell.angle_gamma   90.00
#
_symmetry.space_group_name_H-M   'P 1'
#
loop_
_entity.id
_entity.type
_entity.pdbx_description
1 polymer ?
#
loop_
_entity_poly.entity_id
_entity_poly.type
_entity_poly.pdbx_seq_one_letter_code
_entity_poly.pdbx_strand_id
1 'polypeptide(L)'
;MFGDCSFCPCFGNRNCGQTEPDLDPVLLVSGMGGSVLHAKRKKSGLETRVWVRILLADLEFKRKVWSLYNPKTGYTESLDKDTEIVVPEDDYGLYAIDILDPSFVRPKFPPINIHDSWLNIQKAFIDSANLHLIFPFKFYGNHLVTHRCTWLPQFLGNAFSSSVIANSTYCLVATLDLALKILKLIHFTEVYHFHDMIEMLVKCGYKKGTTLFGYGYDFRQSNRIDKLMEGLKVKLETAYKASGNRKVTLITHSMGGLLVMCFMSLHKDVFSKFVNKWITIASPFQGAPGCINDSLLTGLQFVEGIASFFFVSRWTMHQLLVECPSIYEMLANPDFKWKKQPQIKVWRKQSNDGESSAKLETYGPVESISLFKEALRNNELDYNGNSIALPFNFAILDWAAGTRQIINNAQLPDGVSYYNIYGTSYDTPFDVSYGSETSPIEDLSEICHTMPKYSFVDGDGTVPAESAKADGFPAVERVGVPAEHRELLRDKTVFELIKKWLGVDQKMSKHSKSSRVADAPPNHHACV
;
A
#
# COMPACT_ATOMS: atom_id res chain seq x y z
N MET A 1 71.81 37.33 -11.26
CA MET A 1 71.34 36.65 -12.48
C MET A 1 71.57 35.17 -12.29
N PHE A 2 70.48 34.40 -12.19
CA PHE A 2 70.24 33.02 -12.62
C PHE A 2 69.09 32.49 -11.76
N GLY A 3 67.92 32.43 -12.38
CA GLY A 3 66.66 32.00 -11.79
C GLY A 3 66.28 30.58 -12.19
N ASP A 4 65.41 30.03 -11.36
CA ASP A 4 64.25 29.18 -11.60
C ASP A 4 64.31 28.12 -12.72
N CYS A 5 64.30 26.87 -12.26
CA CYS A 5 63.77 25.71 -12.97
C CYS A 5 62.58 25.16 -12.17
N SER A 6 61.40 25.07 -12.80
CA SER A 6 60.64 23.81 -12.88
C SER A 6 59.39 23.92 -13.77
N PHE A 7 59.55 23.37 -14.97
CA PHE A 7 58.64 22.55 -15.77
C PHE A 7 57.11 22.59 -15.49
N CYS A 8 56.39 22.99 -16.54
CA CYS A 8 55.04 22.56 -16.86
C CYS A 8 55.06 22.04 -18.32
N PRO A 9 54.37 20.93 -18.64
CA PRO A 9 53.51 20.99 -19.82
C PRO A 9 52.13 20.36 -19.58
N CYS A 10 51.14 21.21 -19.78
CA CYS A 10 49.77 20.99 -20.22
C CYS A 10 49.33 19.54 -20.54
N PHE A 11 48.51 18.96 -19.67
CA PHE A 11 47.55 17.92 -20.07
C PHE A 11 46.17 18.55 -20.28
N GLY A 12 45.65 18.33 -21.49
CA GLY A 12 44.41 18.91 -21.99
C GLY A 12 43.19 18.54 -21.16
N ASN A 13 42.41 19.59 -20.88
CA ASN A 13 41.13 19.57 -20.21
C ASN A 13 40.10 18.82 -21.09
N ARG A 14 39.89 17.51 -20.86
CA ARG A 14 38.72 16.80 -21.41
C ARG A 14 37.51 17.09 -20.53
N ASN A 15 36.92 18.25 -20.77
CA ASN A 15 35.56 18.55 -20.32
C ASN A 15 34.59 17.75 -21.22
N CYS A 16 34.37 16.47 -20.92
CA CYS A 16 33.21 15.75 -21.44
C CYS A 16 32.03 16.03 -20.50
N GLY A 17 31.61 17.29 -20.47
CA GLY A 17 30.42 17.72 -19.75
C GLY A 17 29.18 17.26 -20.50
N GLN A 18 28.75 16.02 -20.26
CA GLN A 18 27.31 15.78 -20.29
C GLN A 18 26.76 16.51 -19.07
N THR A 19 26.26 17.74 -19.26
CA THR A 19 25.49 18.42 -18.21
C THR A 19 24.30 17.54 -17.90
N GLU A 20 24.38 16.85 -16.76
CA GLU A 20 23.32 15.97 -16.28
C GLU A 20 22.00 16.75 -16.25
N PRO A 21 20.87 16.12 -16.61
CA PRO A 21 19.60 16.81 -16.64
C PRO A 21 19.28 17.36 -15.25
N ASP A 22 19.16 18.68 -15.18
CA ASP A 22 18.85 19.45 -13.97
C ASP A 22 17.38 19.20 -13.57
N LEU A 23 17.08 18.03 -13.01
CA LEU A 23 15.74 17.59 -12.60
C LEU A 23 15.52 17.82 -11.10
N ASP A 24 14.52 18.63 -10.76
CA ASP A 24 14.11 18.84 -9.36
C ASP A 24 13.85 17.49 -8.68
N PRO A 25 14.39 17.27 -7.47
CA PRO A 25 14.27 16.00 -6.79
C PRO A 25 12.81 15.64 -6.52
N VAL A 26 12.49 14.35 -6.63
CA VAL A 26 11.18 13.78 -6.33
C VAL A 26 11.28 12.93 -5.06
N LEU A 27 10.33 13.14 -4.15
CA LEU A 27 10.13 12.29 -2.99
C LEU A 27 8.75 11.65 -3.07
N LEU A 28 8.73 10.32 -3.16
CA LEU A 28 7.53 9.50 -3.19
C LEU A 28 7.07 9.18 -1.76
N VAL A 29 5.79 9.34 -1.45
CA VAL A 29 5.21 9.04 -0.13
C VAL A 29 4.05 8.07 -0.29
N SER A 30 4.13 6.92 0.38
CA SER A 30 3.14 5.85 0.24
C SER A 30 1.84 6.09 1.00
N GLY A 31 0.82 5.30 0.66
CA GLY A 31 -0.45 5.27 1.39
C GLY A 31 -0.51 4.21 2.48
N MET A 32 -1.72 4.01 3.04
CA MET A 32 -1.97 2.94 4.01
C MET A 32 -1.67 1.57 3.40
N GLY A 33 -0.92 0.73 4.13
CA GLY A 33 -0.51 -0.59 3.67
C GLY A 33 0.49 -0.58 2.52
N GLY A 34 0.93 0.59 2.06
CA GLY A 34 1.86 0.80 0.94
C GLY A 34 3.34 0.84 1.34
N SER A 35 3.66 0.49 2.58
CA SER A 35 5.04 0.39 3.08
C SER A 35 5.33 -1.01 3.60
N VAL A 36 6.51 -1.54 3.30
CA VAL A 36 7.05 -2.74 3.96
C VAL A 36 7.28 -2.45 5.45
N LEU A 37 6.80 -3.33 6.33
CA LEU A 37 7.08 -3.31 7.76
C LEU A 37 7.93 -4.53 8.13
N HIS A 38 8.98 -4.27 8.89
CA HIS A 38 9.80 -5.27 9.55
C HIS A 38 9.53 -5.27 11.05
N ALA A 39 9.58 -6.44 11.66
CA ALA A 39 9.70 -6.58 13.10
C ALA A 39 11.18 -6.81 13.44
N LYS A 40 11.76 -5.89 14.18
CA LYS A 40 13.16 -5.91 14.61
C LYS A 40 13.24 -6.34 16.06
N ARG A 41 14.01 -7.40 16.35
CA ARG A 41 14.24 -7.84 17.74
C ARG A 41 15.11 -6.83 18.48
N LYS A 42 14.65 -6.34 19.62
CA LYS A 42 15.36 -5.33 20.43
C LYS A 42 16.74 -5.81 20.89
N LYS A 43 16.88 -7.10 21.22
CA LYS A 43 18.15 -7.67 21.73
C LYS A 43 19.18 -7.96 20.65
N SER A 44 18.76 -8.53 19.53
CA SER A 44 19.68 -9.01 18.47
C SER A 44 19.76 -8.09 17.27
N GLY A 45 18.84 -7.12 17.14
CA GLY A 45 18.70 -6.30 15.94
C GLY A 45 18.18 -7.06 14.71
N LEU A 46 17.88 -8.36 14.83
CA LEU A 46 17.43 -9.17 13.70
C LEU A 46 16.06 -8.70 13.22
N GLU A 47 15.96 -8.41 11.93
CA GLU A 47 14.73 -7.96 11.29
C GLU A 47 14.04 -9.11 10.55
N THR A 48 12.71 -9.10 10.58
CA THR A 48 11.87 -10.02 9.79
C THR A 48 10.75 -9.25 9.14
N ARG A 49 10.56 -9.39 7.83
CA ARG A 49 9.41 -8.80 7.13
C ARG A 49 8.11 -9.42 7.65
N VAL A 50 7.23 -8.55 8.14
CA VAL A 50 5.91 -8.89 8.68
C VAL A 50 4.77 -8.32 7.84
N TRP A 51 5.05 -7.30 7.02
CA TRP A 51 4.11 -6.75 6.05
C TRP A 51 4.87 -6.15 4.84
N VAL A 52 4.41 -6.25 3.59
CA VAL A 52 3.44 -7.24 3.12
C VAL A 52 4.14 -8.60 3.08
N ARG A 53 3.41 -9.67 3.38
CA ARG A 53 3.94 -11.03 3.38
C ARG A 53 2.90 -11.98 2.82
N ILE A 54 3.31 -12.83 1.89
CA ILE A 54 2.46 -13.89 1.33
C ILE A 54 2.60 -15.19 2.14
N LEU A 55 3.82 -15.57 2.54
CA LEU A 55 4.04 -16.82 3.29
C LEU A 55 3.84 -16.65 4.79
N LEU A 56 2.99 -17.51 5.37
CA LEU A 56 2.67 -17.46 6.81
C LEU A 56 2.21 -16.06 7.24
N ALA A 57 1.48 -15.37 6.35
CA ALA A 57 1.04 -13.98 6.53
C ALA A 57 0.33 -13.82 7.88
N ASP A 58 -0.75 -14.57 8.10
CA ASP A 58 -1.49 -14.56 9.36
C ASP A 58 -0.60 -14.89 10.57
N LEU A 59 0.19 -15.97 10.51
CA LEU A 59 0.98 -16.41 11.66
C LEU A 59 1.98 -15.34 12.13
N GLU A 60 2.76 -14.76 11.22
CA GLU A 60 3.72 -13.71 11.60
C GLU A 60 3.02 -12.40 11.97
N PHE A 61 1.92 -12.07 11.29
CA PHE A 61 1.15 -10.87 11.58
C PHE A 61 0.56 -10.92 12.99
N LYS A 62 -0.09 -12.03 13.35
CA LYS A 62 -0.63 -12.27 14.70
C LYS A 62 0.45 -12.18 15.76
N ARG A 63 1.61 -12.79 15.50
CA ARG A 63 2.69 -12.85 16.50
C ARG A 63 3.37 -11.51 16.73
N LYS A 64 3.48 -10.64 15.72
CA LYS A 64 4.40 -9.49 15.76
C LYS A 64 3.76 -8.15 15.46
N VAL A 65 2.64 -8.11 14.74
CA VAL A 65 2.04 -6.87 14.22
C VAL A 65 0.82 -6.45 15.04
N TRP A 66 0.04 -7.39 15.59
CA TRP A 66 -1.05 -7.06 16.50
C TRP A 66 -0.59 -6.13 17.62
N SER A 67 -1.37 -5.10 17.86
CA SER A 67 -0.97 -3.93 18.62
C SER A 67 -2.14 -3.34 19.37
N LEU A 68 -1.84 -2.56 20.40
CA LEU A 68 -2.80 -1.75 21.14
C LEU A 68 -2.40 -0.29 21.05
N TYR A 69 -3.38 0.59 20.92
CA TYR A 69 -3.15 2.01 21.06
C TYR A 69 -2.89 2.39 22.53
N ASN A 70 -1.82 3.14 22.75
CA ASN A 70 -1.45 3.65 24.05
C ASN A 70 -1.83 5.15 24.12
N PRO A 71 -2.90 5.54 24.83
CA PRO A 71 -3.37 6.92 24.88
C PRO A 71 -2.40 7.87 25.60
N LYS A 72 -1.43 7.35 26.36
CA LYS A 72 -0.41 8.18 27.01
C LYS A 72 0.68 8.61 26.04
N THR A 73 1.02 7.74 25.08
CA THR A 73 2.10 7.99 24.12
C THR A 73 1.56 8.45 22.77
N GLY A 74 0.31 8.11 22.45
CA GLY A 74 -0.30 8.36 21.14
C GLY A 74 0.11 7.34 20.06
N TYR A 75 0.79 6.25 20.45
CA TYR A 75 1.29 5.23 19.52
C TYR A 75 0.48 3.94 19.58
N THR A 76 0.36 3.29 18.44
CA THR A 76 -0.06 1.88 18.32
C THR A 76 1.15 0.98 18.52
N GLU A 77 1.20 0.32 19.67
CA GLU A 77 2.35 -0.43 20.18
C GLU A 77 2.13 -1.94 20.02
N SER A 78 3.13 -2.67 19.50
CA SER A 78 3.03 -4.13 19.31
C SER A 78 2.85 -4.86 20.64
N LEU A 79 2.00 -5.89 20.63
CA LEU A 79 1.83 -6.81 21.75
C LEU A 79 3.10 -7.64 22.01
N ASP A 80 3.96 -7.81 21.02
CA ASP A 80 5.29 -8.42 21.19
C ASP A 80 6.28 -7.41 21.78
N LYS A 81 6.56 -7.56 23.07
CA LYS A 81 7.46 -6.66 23.81
C LYS A 81 8.92 -6.77 23.39
N ASP A 82 9.32 -7.88 22.76
CA ASP A 82 10.70 -8.14 22.36
C ASP A 82 11.03 -7.56 20.98
N THR A 83 10.02 -7.13 20.22
CA THR A 83 10.19 -6.54 18.90
C THR A 83 9.76 -5.08 18.85
N GLU A 84 10.31 -4.37 17.88
CA GLU A 84 9.85 -3.05 17.45
C GLU A 84 9.50 -3.11 15.97
N ILE A 85 8.45 -2.40 15.57
CA ILE A 85 8.06 -2.29 14.18
C ILE A 85 8.83 -1.14 13.54
N VAL A 86 9.54 -1.46 12.47
CA VAL A 86 10.40 -0.54 11.72
C VAL A 86 10.09 -0.62 10.24
N VAL A 87 10.40 0.47 9.54
CA VAL A 87 10.29 0.56 8.09
C VAL A 87 11.70 0.55 7.51
N PRO A 88 11.98 -0.29 6.51
CA PRO A 88 13.30 -0.31 5.86
C PRO A 88 13.63 1.03 5.20
N GLU A 89 14.85 1.51 5.40
CA GLU A 89 15.36 2.75 4.77
C GLU A 89 16.26 2.48 3.55
N ASP A 90 16.38 1.21 3.16
CA ASP A 90 17.15 0.75 2.00
C ASP A 90 16.73 1.46 0.71
N ASP A 91 17.69 1.59 -0.20
CA ASP A 91 17.51 2.28 -1.49
C ASP A 91 16.90 3.69 -1.29
N TYR A 92 17.38 4.41 -0.27
CA TYR A 92 16.95 5.76 0.07
C TYR A 92 15.45 5.86 0.43
N GLY A 93 14.92 4.78 1.02
CA GLY A 93 13.51 4.61 1.36
C GLY A 93 12.63 4.14 0.19
N LEU A 94 13.19 3.94 -1.00
CA LEU A 94 12.43 3.43 -2.15
C LEU A 94 12.08 1.95 -1.98
N TYR A 95 12.97 1.15 -1.39
CA TYR A 95 12.72 -0.30 -1.20
C TYR A 95 11.43 -0.57 -0.44
N ALA A 96 11.13 0.22 0.59
CA ALA A 96 9.94 0.04 1.40
C ALA A 96 8.62 0.27 0.63
N ILE A 97 8.65 0.98 -0.49
CA ILE A 97 7.45 1.39 -1.25
C ILE A 97 7.47 0.86 -2.70
N ASP A 98 8.50 0.12 -3.10
CA ASP A 98 8.70 -0.39 -4.46
C ASP A 98 7.81 -1.64 -4.71
N ILE A 99 8.30 -2.82 -4.32
CA ILE A 99 7.57 -4.09 -4.33
C ILE A 99 7.43 -4.57 -2.89
N LEU A 100 6.20 -4.66 -2.40
CA LEU A 100 5.88 -4.93 -0.99
C LEU A 100 6.16 -6.36 -0.55
N ASP A 101 6.15 -7.33 -1.49
CA ASP A 101 6.67 -8.68 -1.27
C ASP A 101 7.58 -9.13 -2.44
N PRO A 102 8.91 -8.88 -2.35
CA PRO A 102 9.86 -9.29 -3.37
C PRO A 102 10.09 -10.81 -3.46
N SER A 103 9.61 -11.60 -2.49
CA SER A 103 9.88 -13.05 -2.44
C SER A 103 9.19 -13.84 -3.55
N PHE A 104 8.24 -13.21 -4.25
CA PHE A 104 7.44 -13.77 -5.33
C PHE A 104 7.61 -13.03 -6.66
N VAL A 105 8.61 -12.15 -6.76
CA VAL A 105 8.98 -11.51 -8.02
C VAL A 105 9.76 -12.52 -8.87
N ARG A 106 9.34 -12.69 -10.13
CA ARG A 106 10.06 -13.58 -11.06
C ARG A 106 11.52 -13.13 -11.15
N PRO A 107 12.50 -14.00 -10.88
CA PRO A 107 13.86 -13.67 -11.25
C PRO A 107 13.92 -13.55 -12.79
N LYS A 108 14.58 -12.51 -13.30
CA LYS A 108 14.87 -12.34 -14.74
C LYS A 108 15.90 -13.42 -15.16
N PHE A 109 15.48 -14.67 -15.29
CA PHE A 109 16.27 -15.72 -15.94
C PHE A 109 15.71 -16.03 -17.34
N PRO A 110 16.56 -16.39 -18.31
CA PRO A 110 16.09 -16.86 -19.62
C PRO A 110 15.23 -18.12 -19.45
N PRO A 111 14.31 -18.41 -20.38
CA PRO A 111 13.34 -19.49 -20.24
C PRO A 111 14.05 -20.83 -20.03
N ILE A 112 13.85 -21.43 -18.86
CA ILE A 112 14.31 -22.79 -18.56
C ILE A 112 13.36 -23.76 -19.27
N ASN A 113 13.93 -24.67 -20.06
CA ASN A 113 13.21 -25.65 -20.84
C ASN A 113 12.50 -26.64 -19.89
N ILE A 114 11.17 -26.62 -19.87
CA ILE A 114 10.30 -27.32 -18.89
C ILE A 114 10.30 -28.85 -19.08
N HIS A 115 10.92 -29.34 -20.16
CA HIS A 115 10.90 -30.75 -20.54
C HIS A 115 11.71 -31.66 -19.60
N ASP A 116 12.83 -31.18 -19.06
CA ASP A 116 13.72 -32.00 -18.19
C ASP A 116 13.21 -32.11 -16.75
N SER A 117 12.41 -31.15 -16.29
CA SER A 117 11.79 -31.19 -14.97
C SER A 117 10.62 -32.19 -14.92
N TRP A 118 9.89 -32.36 -16.03
CA TRP A 118 8.76 -33.29 -16.12
C TRP A 118 9.19 -34.77 -16.12
N LEU A 119 10.29 -35.10 -16.80
CA LEU A 119 10.83 -36.46 -16.84
C LEU A 119 11.32 -36.94 -15.46
N ASN A 120 11.91 -36.04 -14.66
CA ASN A 120 12.35 -36.37 -13.30
C ASN A 120 11.16 -36.55 -12.33
N ILE A 121 10.05 -35.83 -12.54
CA ILE A 121 8.82 -35.97 -11.75
C ILE A 121 8.08 -37.27 -12.09
N GLN A 122 8.02 -37.67 -13.37
CA GLN A 122 7.46 -38.97 -13.75
C GLN A 122 8.26 -40.14 -13.16
N LYS A 123 9.60 -40.02 -13.14
CA LYS A 123 10.47 -41.04 -12.55
C LYS A 123 10.26 -41.19 -11.04
N ALA A 124 10.10 -40.06 -10.33
CA ALA A 124 9.78 -40.06 -8.90
C ALA A 124 8.37 -40.60 -8.57
N PHE A 125 7.41 -40.45 -9.48
CA PHE A 125 6.06 -41.02 -9.32
C PHE A 125 6.02 -42.53 -9.58
N ILE A 126 6.77 -43.03 -10.56
CA ILE A 126 6.81 -44.46 -10.93
C ILE A 126 7.46 -45.31 -9.84
N ASP A 127 8.44 -44.78 -9.10
CA ASP A 127 9.11 -45.49 -8.00
C ASP A 127 8.27 -45.57 -6.70
N SER A 128 7.11 -44.90 -6.65
CA SER A 128 6.21 -44.87 -5.48
C SER A 128 4.99 -45.79 -5.59
N ALA A 129 4.93 -46.64 -6.63
CA ALA A 129 3.81 -47.52 -6.93
C ALA A 129 3.70 -48.70 -5.93
N ASN A 130 3.28 -48.42 -4.70
CA ASN A 130 2.68 -49.37 -3.77
C ASN A 130 1.77 -48.68 -2.73
N LEU A 131 1.05 -47.63 -3.13
CA LEU A 131 -0.12 -47.15 -2.41
C LEU A 131 -1.33 -47.11 -3.34
N HIS A 132 -1.98 -48.27 -3.49
CA HIS A 132 -3.39 -48.31 -3.83
C HIS A 132 -4.18 -47.83 -2.61
N LEU A 133 -4.49 -46.53 -2.54
CA LEU A 133 -5.67 -46.01 -1.81
C LEU A 133 -5.84 -44.49 -2.07
N ILE A 134 -7.03 -44.18 -2.61
CA ILE A 134 -7.73 -42.87 -2.61
C ILE A 134 -7.33 -41.87 -3.71
N PHE A 135 -7.86 -42.08 -4.92
CA PHE A 135 -8.29 -41.01 -5.83
C PHE A 135 -9.46 -41.52 -6.70
N PRO A 136 -10.66 -40.92 -6.69
CA PRO A 136 -11.66 -41.18 -7.72
C PRO A 136 -11.62 -40.04 -8.75
N PHE A 137 -10.67 -40.10 -9.69
CA PHE A 137 -10.83 -39.39 -10.96
C PHE A 137 -11.31 -40.41 -12.00
N LYS A 138 -12.59 -40.36 -12.37
CA LYS A 138 -13.08 -40.93 -13.64
C LYS A 138 -13.24 -39.78 -14.62
N PHE A 139 -12.43 -39.77 -15.68
CA PHE A 139 -12.57 -38.86 -16.81
C PHE A 139 -13.63 -39.42 -17.77
N TYR A 140 -14.64 -38.61 -18.10
CA TYR A 140 -15.44 -38.72 -19.33
C TYR A 140 -15.23 -37.44 -20.15
N GLY A 141 -15.20 -37.56 -21.47
CA GLY A 141 -14.54 -36.65 -22.41
C GLY A 141 -14.85 -35.14 -22.32
N ASN A 142 -13.88 -34.34 -22.79
CA ASN A 142 -13.84 -32.94 -23.24
C ASN A 142 -14.79 -31.84 -22.70
N HIS A 143 -15.54 -32.05 -21.62
CA HIS A 143 -16.28 -30.96 -20.97
C HIS A 143 -15.96 -30.86 -19.48
N LEU A 144 -15.49 -29.67 -19.09
CA LEU A 144 -15.20 -29.30 -17.71
C LEU A 144 -16.53 -28.92 -17.03
N VAL A 145 -17.13 -29.85 -16.28
CA VAL A 145 -18.25 -29.52 -15.39
C VAL A 145 -17.68 -29.00 -14.07
N THR A 146 -17.91 -27.74 -13.77
CA THR A 146 -17.51 -27.10 -12.51
C THR A 146 -18.38 -27.61 -11.35
N HIS A 147 -17.94 -28.66 -10.67
CA HIS A 147 -18.37 -28.92 -9.30
C HIS A 147 -17.37 -28.28 -8.33
N ARG A 148 -17.91 -27.52 -7.36
CA ARG A 148 -17.18 -26.81 -6.30
C ARG A 148 -15.98 -27.62 -5.79
N CYS A 149 -14.77 -27.13 -6.02
CA CYS A 149 -13.55 -27.69 -5.47
C CYS A 149 -13.49 -27.43 -3.95
N THR A 150 -14.01 -28.36 -3.15
CA THR A 150 -13.92 -28.38 -1.69
C THR A 150 -12.72 -29.19 -1.16
N TRP A 151 -11.80 -29.63 -2.03
CA TRP A 151 -10.75 -30.59 -1.69
C TRP A 151 -9.47 -29.97 -1.09
N LEU A 152 -9.08 -28.76 -1.50
CA LEU A 152 -7.88 -28.10 -0.96
C LEU A 152 -7.96 -27.79 0.55
N PRO A 153 -9.12 -27.39 1.10
CA PRO A 153 -9.29 -27.18 2.55
C PRO A 153 -9.14 -28.45 3.40
N GLN A 154 -9.65 -29.59 2.92
CA GLN A 154 -9.55 -30.87 3.66
C GLN A 154 -8.13 -31.44 3.65
N PHE A 155 -7.37 -31.22 2.57
CA PHE A 155 -6.00 -31.74 2.47
C PHE A 155 -5.02 -30.97 3.36
N LEU A 156 -5.18 -29.63 3.47
CA LEU A 156 -4.38 -28.81 4.37
C LEU A 156 -4.82 -28.95 5.84
N GLY A 157 -6.11 -29.21 6.09
CA GLY A 157 -6.64 -29.43 7.44
C GLY A 157 -6.28 -30.80 8.05
N ASN A 158 -6.28 -31.88 7.26
CA ASN A 158 -6.03 -33.23 7.75
C ASN A 158 -4.54 -33.58 7.94
N ALA A 159 -3.61 -32.75 7.46
CA ALA A 159 -2.18 -32.97 7.67
C ALA A 159 -1.72 -32.81 9.15
N PHE A 160 -2.60 -32.32 10.03
CA PHE A 160 -2.31 -32.08 11.45
C PHE A 160 -2.88 -33.13 12.42
N SER A 161 -3.51 -34.21 11.93
CA SER A 161 -4.07 -35.27 12.78
C SER A 161 -3.32 -36.60 12.60
N SER A 162 -2.42 -36.87 13.56
CA SER A 162 -1.93 -38.18 14.03
C SER A 162 -1.47 -39.28 13.04
N SER A 163 -0.19 -39.66 13.24
CA SER A 163 0.42 -40.99 13.05
C SER A 163 0.57 -41.59 11.66
N VAL A 164 1.45 -41.01 10.83
CA VAL A 164 2.38 -41.78 9.96
C VAL A 164 3.72 -41.06 9.95
N ILE A 165 4.61 -41.43 10.89
CA ILE A 165 5.91 -40.80 11.10
C ILE A 165 6.96 -41.64 10.36
N ALA A 166 7.33 -41.23 9.14
CA ALA A 166 8.64 -41.43 8.50
C ALA A 166 8.60 -41.08 7.00
N ASN A 167 7.52 -41.41 6.29
CA ASN A 167 7.39 -41.16 4.83
C ASN A 167 6.53 -39.94 4.46
N SER A 168 5.87 -39.30 5.42
CA SER A 168 5.01 -38.12 5.21
C SER A 168 5.78 -36.81 5.11
N THR A 169 6.93 -36.68 5.79
CA THR A 169 7.72 -35.44 5.79
C THR A 169 8.30 -35.13 4.41
N TYR A 170 8.79 -36.13 3.68
CA TYR A 170 9.29 -35.94 2.31
C TYR A 170 8.17 -35.57 1.33
N CYS A 171 6.99 -36.18 1.46
CA CYS A 171 5.84 -35.87 0.61
C CYS A 171 5.27 -34.47 0.91
N LEU A 172 5.19 -34.07 2.18
CA LEU A 172 4.82 -32.72 2.61
C LEU A 172 5.85 -31.67 2.16
N VAL A 173 7.16 -31.93 2.32
CA VAL A 173 8.22 -31.01 1.88
C VAL A 173 8.22 -30.88 0.35
N ALA A 174 8.04 -31.97 -0.40
CA ALA A 174 7.98 -31.93 -1.85
C ALA A 174 6.71 -31.25 -2.39
N THR A 175 5.55 -31.45 -1.73
CA THR A 175 4.30 -30.75 -2.10
C THR A 175 4.33 -29.28 -1.72
N LEU A 176 4.94 -28.91 -0.58
CA LEU A 176 5.16 -27.53 -0.18
C LEU A 176 6.15 -26.85 -1.12
N ASP A 177 7.25 -27.51 -1.50
CA ASP A 177 8.24 -26.99 -2.45
C ASP A 177 7.66 -26.84 -3.86
N LEU A 178 6.84 -27.79 -4.33
CA LEU A 178 6.12 -27.68 -5.59
C LEU A 178 5.09 -26.56 -5.56
N ALA A 179 4.32 -26.42 -4.47
CA ALA A 179 3.39 -25.32 -4.28
C ALA A 179 4.11 -23.97 -4.25
N LEU A 180 5.26 -23.88 -3.57
CA LEU A 180 6.11 -22.68 -3.53
C LEU A 180 6.69 -22.34 -4.91
N LYS A 181 7.09 -23.34 -5.70
CA LYS A 181 7.55 -23.17 -7.08
C LYS A 181 6.42 -22.69 -7.99
N ILE A 182 5.23 -23.25 -7.86
CA ILE A 182 4.03 -22.81 -8.60
C ILE A 182 3.66 -21.37 -8.20
N LEU A 183 3.68 -21.05 -6.90
CA LEU A 183 3.41 -19.70 -6.39
C LEU A 183 4.42 -18.66 -6.92
N LYS A 184 5.70 -19.03 -7.08
CA LYS A 184 6.72 -18.16 -7.71
C LYS A 184 6.49 -17.93 -9.20
N LEU A 185 5.68 -18.76 -9.87
CA LEU A 185 5.30 -18.55 -11.28
C LEU A 185 4.10 -17.60 -11.42
N ILE A 186 3.32 -17.42 -10.34
CA ILE A 186 2.18 -16.50 -10.28
C ILE A 186 2.70 -15.09 -10.04
N HIS A 187 2.48 -14.21 -11.02
CA HIS A 187 2.85 -12.81 -10.91
C HIS A 187 1.76 -12.05 -10.15
N PHE A 188 1.98 -11.82 -8.84
CA PHE A 188 1.07 -11.02 -8.03
C PHE A 188 1.30 -9.54 -8.31
N THR A 189 0.50 -8.94 -9.19
CA THR A 189 0.53 -7.49 -9.42
C THR A 189 0.22 -6.69 -8.16
N GLU A 190 -0.54 -7.26 -7.23
CA GLU A 190 -1.01 -6.58 -6.01
C GLU A 190 0.10 -6.19 -5.03
N VAL A 191 1.29 -6.79 -5.16
CA VAL A 191 2.46 -6.45 -4.34
C VAL A 191 3.33 -5.35 -4.96
N TYR A 192 3.09 -4.97 -6.22
CA TYR A 192 3.80 -3.85 -6.87
C TYR A 192 3.10 -2.55 -6.47
N HIS A 193 3.81 -1.67 -5.77
CA HIS A 193 3.26 -0.40 -5.30
C HIS A 193 3.76 0.77 -6.15
N PHE A 194 4.90 1.38 -5.83
CA PHE A 194 5.50 2.42 -6.67
C PHE A 194 6.43 1.88 -7.78
N HIS A 195 6.60 0.56 -7.89
CA HIS A 195 7.57 -0.05 -8.81
C HIS A 195 7.57 0.55 -10.23
N ASP A 196 6.42 0.54 -10.89
CA ASP A 196 6.29 1.02 -12.27
C ASP A 196 6.58 2.54 -12.37
N MET A 197 6.19 3.30 -11.35
CA MET A 197 6.46 4.74 -11.27
C MET A 197 7.96 5.02 -11.03
N ILE A 198 8.62 4.25 -10.17
CA ILE A 198 10.06 4.33 -9.94
C ILE A 198 10.79 4.00 -11.24
N GLU A 199 10.43 2.92 -11.93
CA GLU A 199 11.01 2.59 -13.22
C GLU A 199 10.80 3.70 -14.26
N MET A 200 9.59 4.28 -14.31
CA MET A 200 9.26 5.38 -15.22
C MET A 200 10.13 6.61 -14.93
N LEU A 201 10.27 7.02 -13.67
CA LEU A 201 11.08 8.16 -13.26
C LEU A 201 12.57 7.92 -13.57
N VAL A 202 13.09 6.72 -13.30
CA VAL A 202 14.48 6.35 -13.66
C VAL A 202 14.69 6.43 -15.18
N LYS A 203 13.74 5.95 -15.99
CA LYS A 203 13.79 6.09 -17.46
C LYS A 203 13.75 7.56 -17.91
N CYS A 204 13.16 8.44 -17.11
CA CYS A 204 13.15 9.89 -17.32
C CYS A 204 14.46 10.59 -16.91
N GLY A 205 15.46 9.86 -16.39
CA GLY A 205 16.76 10.40 -15.97
C GLY A 205 16.87 10.71 -14.49
N TYR A 206 15.87 10.38 -13.66
CA TYR A 206 15.98 10.48 -12.21
C TYR A 206 16.96 9.44 -11.65
N LYS A 207 17.69 9.80 -10.60
CA LYS A 207 18.70 8.96 -9.97
C LYS A 207 18.35 8.73 -8.51
N LYS A 208 18.21 7.45 -8.13
CA LYS A 208 17.98 7.04 -6.75
C LYS A 208 19.08 7.60 -5.84
N GLY A 209 18.70 8.23 -4.73
CA GLY A 209 19.64 8.83 -3.77
C GLY A 209 20.23 10.19 -4.15
N THR A 210 19.94 10.71 -5.36
CA THR A 210 20.35 12.06 -5.78
C THR A 210 19.14 12.93 -6.11
N THR A 211 18.24 12.42 -6.95
CA THR A 211 17.02 13.13 -7.38
C THR A 211 15.75 12.31 -7.18
N LEU A 212 15.84 11.05 -6.73
CA LEU A 212 14.68 10.21 -6.44
C LEU A 212 14.81 9.54 -5.08
N PHE A 213 13.78 9.69 -4.25
CA PHE A 213 13.75 9.24 -2.87
C PHE A 213 12.37 8.65 -2.54
N GLY A 214 12.32 7.78 -1.54
CA GLY A 214 11.09 7.21 -1.01
C GLY A 214 10.90 7.51 0.47
N TYR A 215 9.64 7.61 0.88
CA TYR A 215 9.22 7.70 2.27
C TYR A 215 8.08 6.73 2.52
N GLY A 216 8.45 5.51 2.92
CA GLY A 216 7.55 4.58 3.58
C GLY A 216 7.48 4.88 5.08
N TYR A 217 6.38 4.53 5.71
CA TYR A 217 6.16 4.78 7.14
C TYR A 217 5.25 3.71 7.78
N ASP A 218 5.23 3.68 9.10
CA ASP A 218 4.33 2.79 9.84
C ASP A 218 2.89 3.30 9.72
N PHE A 219 2.15 2.78 8.75
CA PHE A 219 0.79 3.20 8.41
C PHE A 219 -0.24 2.92 9.50
N ARG A 220 0.13 2.20 10.58
CA ARG A 220 -0.75 1.97 11.73
C ARG A 220 -0.91 3.22 12.59
N GLN A 221 0.11 4.08 12.57
CA GLN A 221 0.17 5.27 13.43
C GLN A 221 -0.65 6.43 12.86
N SER A 222 -0.93 7.42 13.71
CA SER A 222 -1.58 8.67 13.29
C SER A 222 -0.73 9.44 12.27
N ASN A 223 -1.39 10.09 11.30
CA ASN A 223 -0.74 10.88 10.25
C ASN A 223 0.03 12.10 10.78
N ARG A 224 -0.14 12.46 12.05
CA ARG A 224 0.56 13.57 12.72
C ARG A 224 1.45 13.15 13.89
N ILE A 225 1.76 11.86 14.03
CA ILE A 225 2.61 11.42 15.14
C ILE A 225 4.06 11.88 14.92
N ASP A 226 4.75 12.26 15.99
CA ASP A 226 6.07 12.91 15.92
C ASP A 226 7.09 12.13 15.09
N LYS A 227 7.14 10.80 15.23
CA LYS A 227 8.07 9.95 14.48
C LYS A 227 7.88 10.08 12.96
N LEU A 228 6.64 10.21 12.49
CA LEU A 228 6.33 10.34 11.07
C LEU A 228 6.65 11.77 10.59
N MET A 229 6.33 12.78 11.39
CA MET A 229 6.61 14.18 11.06
C MET A 229 8.12 14.46 10.98
N GLU A 230 8.87 14.06 12.01
CA GLU A 230 10.34 14.22 12.01
C GLU A 230 11.01 13.35 10.93
N GLY A 231 10.49 12.14 10.67
CA GLY A 231 10.97 11.29 9.57
C GLY A 231 10.83 11.97 8.20
N LEU A 232 9.65 12.54 7.90
CA LEU A 232 9.41 13.25 6.65
C LEU A 232 10.28 14.51 6.53
N LYS A 233 10.44 15.27 7.62
CA LYS A 233 11.33 16.44 7.67
C LYS A 233 12.78 16.07 7.35
N VAL A 234 13.31 15.03 7.99
CA VAL A 234 14.67 14.53 7.72
C VAL A 234 14.79 14.10 6.25
N LYS A 235 13.80 13.37 5.72
CA LYS A 235 13.83 12.90 4.33
C LYS A 235 13.82 14.06 3.33
N LEU A 236 13.01 15.10 3.56
CA LEU A 236 12.99 16.32 2.75
C LEU A 236 14.35 17.05 2.79
N GLU A 237 14.94 17.19 3.98
CA GLU A 237 16.26 17.83 4.12
C GLU A 237 17.36 17.03 3.42
N THR A 238 17.35 15.70 3.54
CA THR A 238 18.27 14.81 2.83
C THR A 238 18.12 14.96 1.31
N ALA A 239 16.90 14.91 0.79
CA ALA A 239 16.63 15.05 -0.64
C ALA A 239 17.06 16.44 -1.16
N TYR A 240 16.80 17.50 -0.40
CA TYR A 240 17.22 18.86 -0.73
C TYR A 240 18.75 18.97 -0.80
N LYS A 241 19.48 18.47 0.20
CA LYS A 241 20.95 18.52 0.23
C LYS A 241 21.57 17.68 -0.88
N ALA A 242 21.11 16.43 -1.06
CA ALA A 242 21.63 15.50 -2.06
C ALA A 242 21.42 15.96 -3.51
N SER A 243 20.42 16.83 -3.74
CA SER A 243 20.08 17.37 -5.05
C SER A 243 20.70 18.74 -5.34
N GLY A 244 21.68 19.19 -4.55
CA GLY A 244 22.33 20.48 -4.75
C GLY A 244 21.49 21.67 -4.26
N ASN A 245 20.77 21.49 -3.16
CA ASN A 245 19.90 22.50 -2.54
C ASN A 245 18.71 22.93 -3.40
N ARG A 246 18.15 21.99 -4.17
CA ARG A 246 16.94 22.23 -4.96
C ARG A 246 15.72 21.75 -4.22
N LYS A 247 14.64 22.53 -4.34
CA LYS A 247 13.36 22.18 -3.71
C LYS A 247 12.78 20.89 -4.32
N VAL A 248 12.11 20.13 -3.47
CA VAL A 248 11.58 18.79 -3.71
C VAL A 248 10.16 18.86 -4.24
N THR A 249 9.87 18.06 -5.26
CA THR A 249 8.52 17.71 -5.66
C THR A 249 8.05 16.49 -4.87
N LEU A 250 6.99 16.65 -4.08
CA LEU A 250 6.32 15.54 -3.41
C LEU A 250 5.33 14.85 -4.36
N ILE A 251 5.34 13.53 -4.39
CA ILE A 251 4.29 12.72 -5.01
C ILE A 251 3.74 11.78 -3.95
N THR A 252 2.48 11.94 -3.59
CA THR A 252 1.84 11.20 -2.49
C THR A 252 0.71 10.33 -3.01
N HIS A 253 0.59 9.11 -2.49
CA HIS A 253 -0.54 8.22 -2.78
C HIS A 253 -1.46 8.06 -1.58
N SER A 254 -2.78 8.08 -1.82
CA SER A 254 -3.79 7.72 -0.82
C SER A 254 -3.59 8.48 0.49
N MET A 255 -3.55 7.76 1.64
CA MET A 255 -3.31 8.33 2.97
C MET A 255 -2.02 9.17 3.09
N GLY A 256 -1.00 8.92 2.25
CA GLY A 256 0.22 9.73 2.24
C GLY A 256 -0.04 11.21 1.95
N GLY A 257 -1.14 11.52 1.25
CA GLY A 257 -1.58 12.91 1.07
C GLY A 257 -2.09 13.54 2.37
N LEU A 258 -2.79 12.79 3.22
CA LEU A 258 -3.25 13.26 4.53
C LEU A 258 -2.09 13.47 5.50
N LEU A 259 -1.08 12.59 5.46
CA LEU A 259 0.19 12.76 6.18
C LEU A 259 0.87 14.07 5.77
N VAL A 260 0.97 14.34 4.47
CA VAL A 260 1.57 15.59 3.97
C VAL A 260 0.73 16.81 4.34
N MET A 261 -0.60 16.73 4.40
CA MET A 261 -1.44 17.82 4.92
C MET A 261 -1.15 18.12 6.40
N CYS A 262 -1.04 17.08 7.23
CA CYS A 262 -0.67 17.23 8.64
C CYS A 262 0.70 17.90 8.76
N PHE A 263 1.68 17.40 8.02
CA PHE A 263 3.02 17.94 8.01
C PHE A 263 3.06 19.40 7.54
N MET A 264 2.34 19.74 6.48
CA MET A 264 2.26 21.10 5.94
C MET A 264 1.62 22.06 6.95
N SER A 265 0.59 21.63 7.68
CA SER A 265 -0.05 22.46 8.70
C SER A 265 0.80 22.63 9.96
N LEU A 266 1.55 21.60 10.38
CA LEU A 266 2.34 21.61 11.61
C LEU A 266 3.76 22.19 11.41
N HIS A 267 4.33 22.04 10.21
CA HIS A 267 5.70 22.43 9.86
C HIS A 267 5.73 23.27 8.59
N LYS A 268 4.88 24.30 8.54
CA LYS A 268 4.68 25.17 7.37
C LYS A 268 5.97 25.80 6.85
N ASP A 269 6.85 26.23 7.75
CA ASP A 269 8.16 26.82 7.43
C ASP A 269 9.09 25.80 6.75
N VAL A 270 9.17 24.58 7.28
CA VAL A 270 9.94 23.47 6.73
C VAL A 270 9.39 23.08 5.35
N PHE A 271 8.08 22.94 5.23
CA PHE A 271 7.43 22.61 3.95
C PHE A 271 7.72 23.68 2.90
N SER A 272 7.54 24.96 3.24
CA SER A 272 7.81 26.09 2.33
C SER A 272 9.28 26.18 1.91
N LYS A 273 10.20 25.83 2.83
CA LYS A 273 11.64 25.83 2.56
C LYS A 273 12.02 24.74 1.58
N PHE A 274 11.52 23.52 1.75
CA PHE A 274 12.01 22.36 1.02
C PHE A 274 11.14 21.93 -0.15
N VAL A 275 9.86 22.29 -0.23
CA VAL A 275 8.93 21.80 -1.26
C VAL A 275 8.63 22.88 -2.28
N ASN A 276 8.66 22.55 -3.58
CA ASN A 276 8.20 23.44 -4.66
C ASN A 276 6.90 22.98 -5.33
N LYS A 277 6.62 21.69 -5.28
CA LYS A 277 5.48 21.08 -5.94
C LYS A 277 4.96 19.92 -5.13
N TRP A 278 3.64 19.75 -5.13
CA TRP A 278 3.00 18.60 -4.53
C TRP A 278 1.96 18.02 -5.49
N ILE A 279 2.13 16.75 -5.82
CA ILE A 279 1.24 15.96 -6.68
C ILE A 279 0.58 14.90 -5.79
N THR A 280 -0.74 14.89 -5.76
CA THR A 280 -1.52 13.90 -5.01
C THR A 280 -2.17 12.90 -5.96
N ILE A 281 -2.22 11.63 -5.54
CA ILE A 281 -2.85 10.54 -6.28
C ILE A 281 -3.81 9.82 -5.34
N ALA A 282 -5.10 9.90 -5.63
CA ALA A 282 -6.17 9.18 -4.91
C ALA A 282 -6.23 9.44 -3.39
N SER A 283 -5.89 10.64 -2.93
CA SER A 283 -5.89 10.96 -1.50
C SER A 283 -7.31 11.13 -0.95
N PRO A 284 -7.72 10.44 0.13
CA PRO A 284 -9.07 10.52 0.68
C PRO A 284 -9.27 11.76 1.56
N PHE A 285 -9.26 12.96 0.97
CA PHE A 285 -9.29 14.23 1.72
C PHE A 285 -10.46 14.34 2.70
N GLN A 286 -11.63 13.83 2.32
CA GLN A 286 -12.83 13.83 3.16
C GLN A 286 -13.15 12.44 3.76
N GLY A 287 -12.23 11.49 3.62
CA GLY A 287 -12.39 10.11 4.08
C GLY A 287 -12.86 9.15 2.98
N ALA A 288 -12.90 7.86 3.32
CA ALA A 288 -13.32 6.77 2.44
C ALA A 288 -14.40 5.92 3.14
N PRO A 289 -15.65 6.43 3.26
CA PRO A 289 -16.66 5.92 4.18
C PRO A 289 -16.89 4.41 4.11
N GLY A 290 -17.13 3.86 2.92
CA GLY A 290 -17.47 2.45 2.78
C GLY A 290 -16.35 1.54 3.27
N CYS A 291 -15.14 1.73 2.76
CA CYS A 291 -13.99 0.93 3.15
C CYS A 291 -13.61 1.10 4.63
N ILE A 292 -13.68 2.32 5.18
CA ILE A 292 -13.24 2.60 6.55
C ILE A 292 -14.27 2.13 7.58
N ASN A 293 -15.57 2.34 7.33
CA ASN A 293 -16.62 1.80 8.20
C ASN A 293 -16.54 0.28 8.24
N ASP A 294 -16.31 -0.36 7.09
CA ASP A 294 -16.14 -1.80 7.02
C ASP A 294 -14.89 -2.30 7.75
N SER A 295 -13.77 -1.59 7.58
CA SER A 295 -12.50 -1.88 8.26
C SER A 295 -12.65 -1.92 9.78
N LEU A 296 -13.42 -1.00 10.35
CA LEU A 296 -13.69 -0.92 11.79
C LEU A 296 -14.70 -1.94 12.29
N LEU A 297 -15.66 -2.35 11.47
CA LEU A 297 -16.73 -3.25 11.91
C LEU A 297 -16.38 -4.70 11.67
N THR A 298 -15.88 -5.06 10.49
CA THR A 298 -15.69 -6.47 10.12
C THR A 298 -14.32 -6.76 9.51
N GLY A 299 -13.49 -5.73 9.33
CA GLY A 299 -12.14 -5.80 8.78
C GLY A 299 -12.07 -5.46 7.30
N LEU A 300 -10.86 -5.50 6.74
CA LEU A 300 -10.61 -5.29 5.32
C LEU A 300 -9.78 -6.44 4.76
N GLN A 301 -10.07 -6.83 3.52
CA GLN A 301 -9.23 -7.75 2.78
C GLN A 301 -8.81 -7.06 1.48
N PHE A 302 -7.50 -6.88 1.31
CA PHE A 302 -6.94 -6.09 0.20
C PHE A 302 -6.91 -6.84 -1.14
N VAL A 303 -7.30 -8.12 -1.15
CA VAL A 303 -7.27 -9.00 -2.32
C VAL A 303 -8.50 -9.90 -2.28
N GLU A 304 -9.21 -10.00 -3.39
CA GLU A 304 -10.37 -10.88 -3.54
C GLU A 304 -10.02 -12.22 -4.21
N GLY A 305 -10.94 -13.19 -4.14
CA GLY A 305 -10.78 -14.48 -4.80
C GLY A 305 -9.72 -15.40 -4.18
N ILE A 306 -9.17 -16.34 -4.97
CA ILE A 306 -8.23 -17.37 -4.48
C ILE A 306 -6.93 -16.75 -3.96
N ALA A 307 -6.54 -15.58 -4.46
CA ALA A 307 -5.34 -14.88 -4.00
C ALA A 307 -5.47 -14.43 -2.54
N SER A 308 -6.69 -14.17 -2.05
CA SER A 308 -6.97 -13.71 -0.69
C SER A 308 -6.50 -14.69 0.41
N PHE A 309 -6.43 -16.00 0.10
CA PHE A 309 -5.93 -17.04 1.00
C PHE A 309 -4.44 -16.88 1.37
N PHE A 310 -3.68 -16.14 0.57
CA PHE A 310 -2.26 -15.92 0.80
C PHE A 310 -1.98 -14.60 1.54
N PHE A 311 -2.99 -13.78 1.79
CA PHE A 311 -2.87 -12.53 2.53
C PHE A 311 -3.42 -12.68 3.95
N VAL A 312 -3.23 -11.63 4.75
CA VAL A 312 -3.77 -11.57 6.11
C VAL A 312 -5.29 -11.66 6.03
N SER A 313 -5.87 -12.55 6.83
CA SER A 313 -7.32 -12.76 6.88
C SER A 313 -8.03 -11.51 7.37
N ARG A 314 -9.26 -11.29 6.86
CA ARG A 314 -10.08 -10.12 7.18
C ARG A 314 -10.23 -9.90 8.69
N TRP A 315 -10.48 -10.96 9.46
CA TRP A 315 -10.61 -10.88 10.92
C TRP A 315 -9.28 -10.56 11.62
N THR A 316 -8.18 -11.14 11.16
CA THR A 316 -6.85 -10.84 11.71
C THR A 316 -6.48 -9.37 11.46
N MET A 317 -6.86 -8.83 10.29
CA MET A 317 -6.71 -7.43 9.95
C MET A 317 -7.63 -6.55 10.80
N HIS A 318 -8.92 -6.90 10.96
CA HIS A 318 -9.87 -6.20 11.84
C HIS A 318 -9.28 -5.97 13.24
N GLN A 319 -8.76 -7.02 13.87
CA GLN A 319 -8.19 -6.95 15.22
C GLN A 319 -6.97 -6.01 15.33
N LEU A 320 -6.28 -5.71 14.22
CA LEU A 320 -5.27 -4.65 14.20
C LEU A 320 -5.90 -3.27 13.98
N LEU A 321 -6.78 -3.15 12.98
CA LEU A 321 -7.26 -1.87 12.46
C LEU A 321 -8.09 -1.08 13.47
N VAL A 322 -8.81 -1.77 14.38
CA VAL A 322 -9.57 -1.14 15.48
C VAL A 322 -8.67 -0.33 16.42
N GLU A 323 -7.37 -0.65 16.47
CA GLU A 323 -6.35 0.01 17.31
C GLU A 323 -5.39 0.91 16.53
N CYS A 324 -5.71 1.22 15.26
CA CYS A 324 -4.88 2.06 14.38
C CYS A 324 -5.48 3.46 14.20
N PRO A 325 -4.85 4.54 14.72
CA PRO A 325 -5.32 5.91 14.53
C PRO A 325 -5.52 6.33 13.07
N SER A 326 -4.70 5.79 12.17
CA SER A 326 -4.82 6.05 10.73
C SER A 326 -6.19 5.67 10.14
N ILE A 327 -6.86 4.65 10.68
CA ILE A 327 -8.20 4.24 10.24
C ILE A 327 -9.24 5.28 10.65
N TYR A 328 -9.18 5.76 11.90
CA TYR A 328 -10.11 6.76 12.42
C TYR A 328 -9.95 8.10 11.71
N GLU A 329 -8.72 8.45 11.31
CA GLU A 329 -8.43 9.68 10.57
C GLU A 329 -8.98 9.70 9.14
N MET A 330 -9.34 8.53 8.59
CA MET A 330 -9.95 8.37 7.28
C MET A 330 -11.47 8.12 7.32
N LEU A 331 -12.10 8.19 8.50
CA LEU A 331 -13.55 8.23 8.62
C LEU A 331 -14.13 9.38 7.79
N ALA A 332 -15.39 9.22 7.36
CA ALA A 332 -16.08 10.27 6.63
C ALA A 332 -16.11 11.56 7.45
N ASN A 333 -15.67 12.66 6.83
CA ASN A 333 -15.71 13.96 7.48
C ASN A 333 -17.17 14.38 7.73
N PRO A 334 -17.62 14.52 8.99
CA PRO A 334 -18.99 14.91 9.30
C PRO A 334 -19.31 16.37 8.91
N ASP A 335 -18.28 17.23 8.85
CA ASP A 335 -18.44 18.64 8.50
C ASP A 335 -18.43 18.87 6.97
N PHE A 336 -18.08 17.83 6.19
CA PHE A 336 -18.06 17.92 4.74
C PHE A 336 -19.48 17.80 4.18
N LYS A 337 -19.79 18.71 3.25
CA LYS A 337 -21.09 18.75 2.57
C LYS A 337 -21.13 17.75 1.41
N TRP A 338 -21.20 16.48 1.74
CA TRP A 338 -21.39 15.42 0.75
C TRP A 338 -22.67 15.65 -0.06
N LYS A 339 -22.63 15.38 -1.37
CA LYS A 339 -23.84 15.37 -2.24
C LYS A 339 -24.92 14.44 -1.71
N LYS A 340 -24.50 13.28 -1.19
CA LYS A 340 -25.29 12.31 -0.46
C LYS A 340 -24.49 11.95 0.79
N GLN A 341 -25.09 12.06 1.98
CA GLN A 341 -24.41 11.65 3.21
C GLN A 341 -24.13 10.13 3.18
N PRO A 342 -22.89 9.68 3.46
CA PRO A 342 -22.59 8.26 3.58
C PRO A 342 -23.25 7.69 4.83
N GLN A 343 -23.76 6.46 4.72
CA GLN A 343 -24.52 5.84 5.80
C GLN A 343 -24.07 4.40 6.08
N ILE A 344 -24.17 4.00 7.34
CA ILE A 344 -24.22 2.60 7.76
C ILE A 344 -25.67 2.19 7.90
N LYS A 345 -26.06 1.07 7.29
CA LYS A 345 -27.42 0.55 7.26
C LYS A 345 -27.44 -0.79 7.98
N VAL A 346 -28.38 -0.98 8.88
CA VAL A 346 -28.49 -2.23 9.65
C VAL A 346 -29.93 -2.70 9.62
N TRP A 347 -30.17 -3.90 9.10
CA TRP A 347 -31.45 -4.57 9.26
C TRP A 347 -31.55 -5.09 10.68
N ARG A 348 -32.44 -4.53 11.49
CA ARG A 348 -32.61 -4.85 12.91
C ARG A 348 -33.88 -5.67 13.13
N LYS A 349 -33.79 -6.68 13.98
CA LYS A 349 -34.96 -7.47 14.38
C LYS A 349 -35.78 -6.65 15.38
N GLN A 350 -37.07 -6.52 15.11
CA GLN A 350 -38.04 -5.95 16.03
C GLN A 350 -38.97 -7.06 16.52
N SER A 351 -39.26 -7.04 17.82
CA SER A 351 -40.23 -7.93 18.44
C SER A 351 -41.35 -7.06 19.02
N ASN A 352 -42.38 -6.80 18.22
CA ASN A 352 -43.62 -6.19 18.71
C ASN A 352 -44.71 -7.27 18.63
N ASP A 353 -45.43 -7.47 19.75
CA ASP A 353 -46.67 -8.24 19.80
C ASP A 353 -46.63 -9.69 19.25
N GLY A 354 -45.48 -10.37 19.36
CA GLY A 354 -45.34 -11.79 19.01
C GLY A 354 -45.02 -12.07 17.53
N GLU A 355 -45.01 -11.05 16.66
CA GLU A 355 -44.49 -11.15 15.29
C GLU A 355 -43.11 -10.50 15.19
N SER A 356 -42.13 -11.27 14.70
CA SER A 356 -40.80 -10.76 14.40
C SER A 356 -40.80 -10.07 13.03
N SER A 357 -40.48 -8.78 12.99
CA SER A 357 -40.30 -8.03 11.74
C SER A 357 -38.88 -7.45 11.65
N ALA A 358 -38.42 -7.19 10.43
CA ALA A 358 -37.12 -6.56 10.19
C ALA A 358 -37.32 -5.08 9.82
N LYS A 359 -36.58 -4.18 10.48
CA LYS A 359 -36.58 -2.75 10.18
C LYS A 359 -35.18 -2.31 9.78
N LEU A 360 -35.08 -1.53 8.71
CA LEU A 360 -33.81 -0.92 8.31
C LEU A 360 -33.55 0.34 9.14
N GLU A 361 -32.47 0.34 9.91
CA GLU A 361 -31.94 1.51 10.61
C GLU A 361 -30.75 2.10 9.83
N THR A 362 -30.59 3.42 9.89
CA THR A 362 -29.54 4.14 9.16
C THR A 362 -28.79 5.07 10.09
N TYR A 363 -27.46 5.05 10.00
CA TYR A 363 -26.54 5.80 10.85
C TYR A 363 -25.66 6.66 9.94
N GLY A 364 -25.70 7.99 10.10
CA GLY A 364 -24.78 8.90 9.42
C GLY A 364 -23.41 8.94 10.09
N PRO A 365 -22.48 9.80 9.63
CA PRO A 365 -21.11 9.85 10.15
C PRO A 365 -20.99 10.13 11.65
N VAL A 366 -21.95 10.89 12.23
CA VAL A 366 -21.97 11.18 13.66
C VAL A 366 -22.66 10.05 14.43
N GLU A 367 -23.80 9.58 13.94
CA GLU A 367 -24.58 8.52 14.57
C GLU A 367 -23.83 7.17 14.57
N SER A 368 -22.96 6.93 13.59
CA SER A 368 -22.18 5.69 13.48
C SER A 368 -21.24 5.46 14.67
N ILE A 369 -20.83 6.50 15.40
CA ILE A 369 -20.02 6.36 16.62
C ILE A 369 -20.75 5.49 17.66
N SER A 370 -22.06 5.70 17.82
CA SER A 370 -22.88 4.90 18.74
C SER A 370 -22.97 3.45 18.28
N LEU A 371 -23.08 3.22 16.98
CA LEU A 371 -23.10 1.89 16.38
C LEU A 371 -21.76 1.16 16.59
N PHE A 372 -20.62 1.82 16.35
CA PHE A 372 -19.31 1.20 16.55
C PHE A 372 -19.10 0.76 17.99
N LYS A 373 -19.49 1.60 18.96
CA LYS A 373 -19.44 1.27 20.38
C LYS A 373 -20.21 -0.02 20.67
N GLU A 374 -21.45 -0.13 20.19
CA GLU A 374 -22.29 -1.30 20.47
C GLU A 374 -21.87 -2.56 19.69
N ALA A 375 -21.37 -2.40 18.47
CA ALA A 375 -20.87 -3.50 17.65
C ALA A 375 -19.57 -4.11 18.20
N LEU A 376 -18.67 -3.27 18.71
CA LEU A 376 -17.37 -3.69 19.21
C LEU A 376 -17.37 -3.98 20.72
N ARG A 377 -18.50 -3.87 21.43
CA ARG A 377 -18.54 -3.95 22.90
C ARG A 377 -18.01 -5.27 23.50
N ASN A 378 -18.17 -6.36 22.76
CA ASN A 378 -17.70 -7.71 23.13
C ASN A 378 -16.50 -8.16 22.27
N ASN A 379 -15.91 -7.26 21.48
CA ASN A 379 -14.83 -7.61 20.59
C ASN A 379 -13.56 -7.92 21.39
N GLU A 380 -12.92 -9.03 21.07
CA GLU A 380 -11.75 -9.52 21.79
C GLU A 380 -10.71 -10.14 20.85
N LEU A 381 -9.49 -10.24 21.37
CA LEU A 381 -8.33 -10.79 20.73
C LEU A 381 -7.69 -11.85 21.62
N ASP A 382 -7.61 -13.09 21.14
CA ASP A 382 -6.79 -14.11 21.79
C ASP A 382 -5.33 -13.95 21.38
N TYR A 383 -4.50 -13.56 22.35
CA TYR A 383 -3.06 -13.45 22.19
C TYR A 383 -2.32 -14.25 23.26
N ASN A 384 -1.64 -15.31 22.82
CA ASN A 384 -0.91 -16.26 23.68
C ASN A 384 -1.79 -16.87 24.79
N GLY A 385 -3.05 -17.18 24.48
CA GLY A 385 -4.00 -17.79 25.43
C GLY A 385 -4.64 -16.79 26.39
N ASN A 386 -4.42 -15.48 26.21
CA ASN A 386 -5.07 -14.43 26.97
C ASN A 386 -6.06 -13.71 26.06
N SER A 387 -7.30 -13.53 26.54
CA SER A 387 -8.26 -12.63 25.89
C SER A 387 -7.93 -11.17 26.24
N ILE A 388 -7.81 -10.36 25.20
CA ILE A 388 -7.59 -8.91 25.26
C ILE A 388 -8.82 -8.24 24.65
N ALA A 389 -9.52 -7.41 25.42
CA ALA A 389 -10.65 -6.65 24.91
C ALA A 389 -10.19 -5.59 23.89
N LEU A 390 -10.90 -5.51 22.76
CA LEU A 390 -10.69 -4.53 21.69
C LEU A 390 -12.00 -3.75 21.40
N PRO A 391 -12.55 -3.03 22.39
CA PRO A 391 -13.75 -2.22 22.17
C PRO A 391 -13.44 -1.03 21.25
N PHE A 392 -14.49 -0.37 20.76
CA PHE A 392 -14.33 0.88 20.02
C PHE A 392 -13.54 1.91 20.86
N ASN A 393 -12.46 2.44 20.29
CA ASN A 393 -11.47 3.20 21.06
C ASN A 393 -11.73 4.72 20.96
N PHE A 394 -12.40 5.27 21.97
CA PHE A 394 -12.72 6.70 22.03
C PHE A 394 -11.48 7.60 22.13
N ALA A 395 -10.38 7.13 22.73
CA ALA A 395 -9.16 7.92 22.79
C ALA A 395 -8.52 8.11 21.40
N ILE A 396 -8.64 7.10 20.53
CA ILE A 396 -8.23 7.22 19.13
C ILE A 396 -9.17 8.17 18.37
N LEU A 397 -10.48 8.05 18.59
CA LEU A 397 -11.46 8.94 17.97
C LEU A 397 -11.20 10.41 18.32
N ASP A 398 -10.97 10.72 19.59
CA ASP A 398 -10.63 12.08 20.05
C ASP A 398 -9.33 12.58 19.40
N TRP A 399 -8.32 11.72 19.30
CA TRP A 399 -7.07 12.04 18.63
C TRP A 399 -7.26 12.36 17.14
N ALA A 400 -8.06 11.54 16.45
CA ALA A 400 -8.39 11.68 15.03
C ALA A 400 -9.21 12.95 14.76
N ALA A 401 -10.11 13.34 15.67
CA ALA A 401 -10.81 14.62 15.60
C ALA A 401 -9.84 15.81 15.64
N GLY A 402 -8.80 15.75 16.51
CA GLY A 402 -7.72 16.73 16.51
C GLY A 402 -6.92 16.74 15.20
N THR A 403 -6.64 15.57 14.62
CA THR A 403 -6.00 15.47 13.30
C THR A 403 -6.87 16.09 12.20
N ARG A 404 -8.19 15.87 12.24
CA ARG A 404 -9.14 16.46 11.29
C ARG A 404 -9.12 17.99 11.35
N GLN A 405 -9.04 18.59 12.53
CA GLN A 405 -8.89 20.05 12.68
C GLN A 405 -7.60 20.57 12.01
N ILE A 406 -6.49 19.86 12.20
CA ILE A 406 -5.20 20.19 11.56
C ILE A 406 -5.33 20.12 10.02
N ILE A 407 -5.92 19.04 9.50
CA ILE A 407 -6.15 18.86 8.06
C ILE A 407 -7.05 19.98 7.51
N ASN A 408 -8.14 20.32 8.20
CA ASN A 408 -9.07 21.38 7.77
C ASN A 408 -8.44 22.78 7.78
N ASN A 409 -7.45 23.00 8.66
CA ASN A 409 -6.72 24.26 8.76
C ASN A 409 -5.50 24.34 7.81
N ALA A 410 -5.17 23.26 7.11
CA ALA A 410 -4.02 23.20 6.24
C ALA A 410 -4.15 24.22 5.09
N GLN A 411 -3.10 25.00 4.87
CA GLN A 411 -3.04 25.99 3.80
C GLN A 411 -1.78 25.77 2.98
N LEU A 412 -1.96 25.68 1.66
CA LEU A 412 -0.85 25.57 0.73
C LEU A 412 0.00 26.86 0.79
N PRO A 413 1.31 26.77 1.08
CA PRO A 413 2.16 27.96 1.13
C PRO A 413 2.36 28.59 -0.26
N ASP A 414 2.59 29.91 -0.26
CA ASP A 414 2.89 30.67 -1.47
C ASP A 414 4.11 30.09 -2.21
N GLY A 415 4.00 30.01 -3.54
CA GLY A 415 5.07 29.49 -4.39
C GLY A 415 5.16 27.96 -4.47
N VAL A 416 4.27 27.22 -3.80
CA VAL A 416 4.14 25.77 -4.01
C VAL A 416 3.05 25.49 -5.05
N SER A 417 3.41 24.78 -6.12
CA SER A 417 2.41 24.33 -7.11
C SER A 417 1.75 23.03 -6.67
N TYR A 418 0.42 22.98 -6.71
CA TYR A 418 -0.34 21.79 -6.30
C TYR A 418 -1.11 21.16 -7.47
N TYR A 419 -1.07 19.83 -7.56
CA TYR A 419 -1.73 19.02 -8.58
C TYR A 419 -2.45 17.84 -7.92
N ASN A 420 -3.59 17.45 -8.48
CA ASN A 420 -4.41 16.36 -7.94
C ASN A 420 -4.84 15.40 -9.06
N ILE A 421 -4.57 14.11 -8.86
CA ILE A 421 -5.08 13.00 -9.66
C ILE A 421 -6.05 12.21 -8.77
N TYR A 422 -7.28 12.04 -9.23
CA TYR A 422 -8.28 11.21 -8.54
C TYR A 422 -8.82 10.16 -9.50
N GLY A 423 -9.11 8.95 -8.99
CA GLY A 423 -9.71 7.91 -9.81
C GLY A 423 -11.22 8.11 -9.98
N THR A 424 -11.75 7.56 -11.06
CA THR A 424 -13.15 7.68 -11.50
C THR A 424 -13.57 6.41 -12.24
N SER A 425 -14.85 6.28 -12.57
CA SER A 425 -15.42 5.21 -13.38
C SER A 425 -15.38 3.81 -12.75
N TYR A 426 -15.12 3.71 -11.44
CA TYR A 426 -15.21 2.46 -10.68
C TYR A 426 -16.23 2.57 -9.54
N ASP A 427 -17.01 1.51 -9.37
CA ASP A 427 -17.95 1.34 -8.28
C ASP A 427 -17.20 1.39 -6.94
N THR A 428 -17.39 2.47 -6.20
CA THR A 428 -16.64 2.73 -4.98
C THR A 428 -17.53 2.61 -3.74
N PRO A 429 -17.22 1.72 -2.78
CA PRO A 429 -18.01 1.53 -1.57
C PRO A 429 -18.29 2.85 -0.85
N PHE A 430 -19.56 3.16 -0.65
CA PHE A 430 -20.00 4.43 -0.05
C PHE A 430 -20.86 4.20 1.19
N ASP A 431 -22.00 3.50 1.02
CA ASP A 431 -22.77 3.01 2.16
C ASP A 431 -22.39 1.56 2.43
N VAL A 432 -22.42 1.16 3.70
CA VAL A 432 -22.29 -0.24 4.14
C VAL A 432 -23.59 -0.72 4.77
N SER A 433 -24.01 -1.93 4.43
CA SER A 433 -25.25 -2.53 4.93
C SER A 433 -24.99 -3.89 5.56
N TYR A 434 -25.54 -4.11 6.76
CA TYR A 434 -25.41 -5.35 7.52
C TYR A 434 -26.78 -6.00 7.78
N GLY A 435 -26.81 -7.33 7.77
CA GLY A 435 -28.05 -8.11 7.83
C GLY A 435 -28.90 -8.02 6.55
N SER A 436 -30.11 -8.57 6.62
CA SER A 436 -31.12 -8.49 5.57
C SER A 436 -32.53 -8.56 6.18
N GLU A 437 -33.55 -8.27 5.38
CA GLU A 437 -34.95 -8.42 5.81
C GLU A 437 -35.27 -9.85 6.30
N THR A 438 -34.68 -10.86 5.65
CA THR A 438 -34.87 -12.29 6.01
C THR A 438 -33.92 -12.78 7.09
N SER A 439 -32.86 -12.04 7.41
CA SER A 439 -31.86 -12.38 8.42
C SER A 439 -31.38 -11.09 9.10
N PRO A 440 -32.25 -10.46 9.90
CA PRO A 440 -31.92 -9.21 10.59
C PRO A 440 -30.95 -9.46 11.75
N ILE A 441 -30.18 -8.44 12.09
CA ILE A 441 -29.27 -8.40 13.24
C ILE A 441 -30.11 -8.23 14.52
N GLU A 442 -29.97 -9.15 15.47
CA GLU A 442 -30.65 -9.08 16.77
C GLU A 442 -29.80 -8.26 17.74
N ASP A 443 -28.53 -8.65 17.85
CA ASP A 443 -27.53 -8.01 18.67
C ASP A 443 -26.51 -7.28 17.79
N LEU A 444 -26.29 -5.99 18.04
CA LEU A 444 -25.35 -5.19 17.23
C LEU A 444 -23.92 -5.75 17.23
N SER A 445 -23.53 -6.52 18.25
CA SER A 445 -22.21 -7.17 18.30
C SER A 445 -22.05 -8.27 17.24
N GLU A 446 -23.14 -8.81 16.70
CA GLU A 446 -23.11 -9.78 15.60
C GLU A 446 -22.57 -9.17 14.31
N ILE A 447 -22.65 -7.83 14.14
CA ILE A 447 -22.19 -7.14 12.92
C ILE A 447 -20.77 -7.55 12.56
N CYS A 448 -19.88 -7.65 13.55
CA CYS A 448 -18.47 -7.98 13.39
C CYS A 448 -18.20 -9.33 12.70
N HIS A 449 -19.20 -10.21 12.69
CA HIS A 449 -19.12 -11.55 12.12
C HIS A 449 -20.04 -11.74 10.90
N THR A 450 -20.52 -10.65 10.33
CA THR A 450 -21.27 -10.64 9.07
C THR A 450 -20.44 -10.11 7.91
N MET A 451 -20.94 -10.30 6.69
CA MET A 451 -20.36 -9.67 5.49
C MET A 451 -21.18 -8.43 5.10
N PRO A 452 -20.54 -7.29 4.87
CA PRO A 452 -21.23 -6.09 4.41
C PRO A 452 -21.77 -6.29 2.99
N LYS A 453 -22.83 -5.57 2.69
CA LYS A 453 -23.22 -5.22 1.32
C LYS A 453 -22.98 -3.74 1.10
N TYR A 454 -22.43 -3.39 -0.06
CA TYR A 454 -22.14 -2.00 -0.39
C TYR A 454 -23.21 -1.41 -1.29
N SER A 455 -23.40 -0.09 -1.17
CA SER A 455 -23.86 0.71 -2.29
C SER A 455 -22.72 1.62 -2.73
N PHE A 456 -22.70 1.92 -4.02
CA PHE A 456 -21.53 2.50 -4.68
C PHE A 456 -21.78 3.93 -5.15
N VAL A 457 -20.70 4.69 -5.23
CA VAL A 457 -20.62 5.97 -5.94
C VAL A 457 -19.41 5.93 -6.89
N ASP A 458 -19.31 6.93 -7.76
CA ASP A 458 -18.14 7.08 -8.64
C ASP A 458 -16.85 7.34 -7.84
N GLY A 459 -15.77 6.66 -8.23
CA GLY A 459 -14.46 6.76 -7.60
C GLY A 459 -13.49 5.74 -8.18
N ASP A 460 -12.59 5.24 -7.34
CA ASP A 460 -11.48 4.34 -7.72
C ASP A 460 -11.58 2.94 -7.11
N GLY A 461 -12.74 2.55 -6.59
CA GLY A 461 -12.96 1.29 -5.89
C GLY A 461 -12.58 1.33 -4.40
N THR A 462 -11.99 2.43 -3.91
CA THR A 462 -11.69 2.65 -2.48
C THR A 462 -12.15 4.02 -2.00
N VAL A 463 -11.75 5.08 -2.71
CA VAL A 463 -11.98 6.47 -2.37
C VAL A 463 -13.00 7.08 -3.34
N PRO A 464 -14.13 7.61 -2.83
CA PRO A 464 -15.08 8.33 -3.68
C PRO A 464 -14.40 9.49 -4.40
N ALA A 465 -14.68 9.69 -5.69
CA ALA A 465 -14.11 10.79 -6.48
C ALA A 465 -14.42 12.16 -5.86
N GLU A 466 -15.60 12.31 -5.23
CA GLU A 466 -15.99 13.51 -4.49
C GLU A 466 -15.02 13.82 -3.33
N SER A 467 -14.62 12.80 -2.58
CA SER A 467 -13.66 12.93 -1.48
C SER A 467 -12.27 13.27 -2.01
N ALA A 468 -11.81 12.53 -3.02
CA ALA A 468 -10.47 12.73 -3.58
C ALA A 468 -10.30 14.08 -4.30
N LYS A 469 -11.38 14.68 -4.79
CA LYS A 469 -11.37 16.01 -5.40
C LYS A 469 -11.48 17.15 -4.39
N ALA A 470 -11.99 16.88 -3.19
CA ALA A 470 -12.27 17.88 -2.16
C ALA A 470 -11.04 18.20 -1.29
N ASP A 471 -9.92 18.51 -1.93
CA ASP A 471 -8.64 18.81 -1.28
C ASP A 471 -8.57 20.21 -0.63
N GLY A 472 -9.42 21.15 -1.07
CA GLY A 472 -9.50 22.49 -0.50
C GLY A 472 -8.42 23.48 -0.97
N PHE A 473 -7.56 23.11 -1.92
CA PHE A 473 -6.45 23.95 -2.38
C PHE A 473 -6.71 24.61 -3.75
N PRO A 474 -6.01 25.70 -4.09
CA PRO A 474 -6.02 26.24 -5.45
C PRO A 474 -5.10 25.40 -6.37
N ALA A 475 -5.54 24.19 -6.73
CA ALA A 475 -4.76 23.32 -7.62
C ALA A 475 -4.55 23.95 -9.00
N VAL A 476 -3.34 23.81 -9.54
CA VAL A 476 -3.00 24.17 -10.92
C VAL A 476 -3.80 23.32 -11.89
N GLU A 477 -3.92 22.02 -11.60
CA GLU A 477 -4.70 21.08 -12.40
C GLU A 477 -5.27 19.98 -11.50
N ARG A 478 -6.51 19.56 -11.80
CA ARG A 478 -7.13 18.37 -11.22
C ARG A 478 -7.60 17.47 -12.34
N VAL A 479 -7.19 16.21 -12.32
CA VAL A 479 -7.50 15.26 -13.40
C VAL A 479 -8.13 14.01 -12.82
N GLY A 480 -9.34 13.70 -13.31
CA GLY A 480 -9.98 12.40 -13.09
C GLY A 480 -9.42 11.38 -14.07
N VAL A 481 -8.99 10.22 -13.58
CA VAL A 481 -8.47 9.12 -14.41
C VAL A 481 -9.32 7.87 -14.19
N PRO A 482 -9.79 7.18 -15.25
CA PRO A 482 -10.60 5.97 -15.11
C PRO A 482 -9.72 4.77 -14.78
N ALA A 483 -9.30 4.63 -13.52
CA ALA A 483 -8.47 3.52 -13.03
C ALA A 483 -8.77 3.21 -11.55
N GLU A 484 -8.52 1.96 -11.15
CA GLU A 484 -8.66 1.53 -9.74
C GLU A 484 -7.59 2.16 -8.84
N HIS A 485 -7.85 2.20 -7.53
CA HIS A 485 -7.06 2.91 -6.51
C HIS A 485 -5.55 2.59 -6.56
N ARG A 486 -5.19 1.32 -6.76
CA ARG A 486 -3.79 0.87 -6.92
C ARG A 486 -3.31 0.94 -8.36
N GLU A 487 -4.20 0.76 -9.34
CA GLU A 487 -3.87 0.83 -10.76
C GLU A 487 -3.39 2.23 -11.16
N LEU A 488 -3.88 3.28 -10.51
CA LEU A 488 -3.39 4.66 -10.71
C LEU A 488 -1.87 4.81 -10.59
N LEU A 489 -1.18 3.96 -9.82
CA LEU A 489 0.28 4.00 -9.66
C LEU A 489 1.07 3.40 -10.84
N ARG A 490 0.37 2.74 -11.76
CA ARG A 490 0.92 2.12 -12.98
C ARG A 490 0.17 2.51 -14.25
N ASP A 491 -0.83 3.39 -14.14
CA ASP A 491 -1.60 3.88 -15.26
C ASP A 491 -0.75 4.80 -16.15
N LYS A 492 -0.87 4.59 -17.46
CA LYS A 492 -0.08 5.33 -18.45
C LYS A 492 -0.48 6.81 -18.51
N THR A 493 -1.77 7.11 -18.35
CA THR A 493 -2.27 8.49 -18.34
C THR A 493 -1.71 9.25 -17.15
N VAL A 494 -1.70 8.62 -15.96
CA VAL A 494 -1.04 9.16 -14.76
C VAL A 494 0.44 9.43 -15.01
N PHE A 495 1.16 8.52 -15.67
CA PHE A 495 2.57 8.74 -15.99
C PHE A 495 2.79 9.91 -16.96
N GLU A 496 1.94 10.08 -17.99
CA GLU A 496 2.01 11.26 -18.86
C GLU A 496 1.75 12.57 -18.10
N LEU A 497 0.77 12.59 -17.18
CA LEU A 497 0.49 13.75 -16.34
C LEU A 497 1.67 14.10 -15.44
N ILE A 498 2.26 13.09 -14.78
CA ILE A 498 3.43 13.29 -13.91
C ILE A 498 4.60 13.81 -14.74
N LYS A 499 4.91 13.23 -15.90
CA LYS A 499 6.00 13.71 -16.77
C LYS A 499 5.79 15.15 -17.24
N LYS A 500 4.55 15.50 -17.64
CA LYS A 500 4.14 16.87 -17.97
C LYS A 500 4.41 17.82 -16.81
N TRP A 501 3.94 17.50 -15.60
CA TRP A 501 4.07 18.38 -14.43
C TRP A 501 5.49 18.44 -13.88
N LEU A 502 6.31 17.42 -14.08
CA LEU A 502 7.75 17.43 -13.80
C LEU A 502 8.56 18.17 -14.87
N GLY A 503 7.97 18.44 -16.04
CA GLY A 503 8.63 19.13 -17.15
C GLY A 503 9.69 18.27 -17.86
N VAL A 504 9.60 16.95 -17.76
CA VAL A 504 10.57 16.01 -18.34
C VAL A 504 10.52 16.03 -19.87
N ASP A 505 9.32 16.06 -20.46
CA ASP A 505 9.14 16.00 -21.92
C ASP A 505 9.78 17.21 -22.65
N GLN A 506 9.76 18.38 -22.00
CA GLN A 506 10.38 19.60 -22.55
C GLN A 506 11.91 19.56 -22.47
N LYS A 507 12.48 18.96 -21.41
CA LYS A 507 13.94 18.90 -21.18
C LYS A 507 14.62 17.87 -22.10
N MET A 508 13.97 16.73 -22.38
CA MET A 508 14.50 15.73 -23.33
C MET A 508 14.55 16.28 -24.78
N SER A 509 13.55 17.06 -25.20
CA SER A 509 13.52 17.66 -26.55
C SER A 509 14.66 18.67 -26.80
N LYS A 510 15.12 19.38 -25.76
CA LYS A 510 16.23 20.36 -25.86
C LYS A 510 17.59 19.67 -26.06
N HIS A 511 17.80 18.49 -25.48
CA HIS A 511 19.03 17.71 -25.68
C HIS A 511 19.12 17.07 -27.07
N SER A 512 17.99 16.77 -27.72
CA SER A 512 17.99 16.25 -29.09
C SER A 512 18.39 17.29 -30.16
N LYS A 513 18.36 18.60 -29.86
CA LYS A 513 18.64 19.67 -30.83
C LYS A 513 20.10 20.14 -30.86
N SER A 514 20.98 19.66 -29.98
CA SER A 514 22.38 20.11 -29.91
C SER A 514 23.38 19.25 -30.70
N SER A 515 22.97 18.15 -31.34
CA SER A 515 23.82 17.38 -32.24
C SER A 515 23.71 17.87 -33.69
N ARG A 516 24.21 19.09 -33.98
CA ARG A 516 24.57 19.46 -35.35
C ARG A 516 26.06 19.18 -35.56
N VAL A 517 26.32 18.23 -36.44
CA VAL A 517 27.64 17.82 -36.93
C VAL A 517 28.36 19.03 -37.52
N ALA A 518 29.59 19.29 -37.06
CA ALA A 518 30.48 20.24 -37.69
C ALA A 518 31.12 19.56 -38.91
N ASP A 519 30.77 20.01 -40.11
CA ASP A 519 31.43 19.59 -41.35
C ASP A 519 32.87 20.11 -41.35
N ALA A 520 33.82 19.18 -41.51
CA ALA A 520 35.24 19.47 -41.68
C ALA A 520 35.53 19.90 -43.14
N PRO A 521 36.44 20.85 -43.39
CA PRO A 521 36.78 21.28 -44.74
C PRO A 521 37.69 20.26 -45.46
N PRO A 522 37.60 20.13 -46.79
CA PRO A 522 38.39 19.14 -47.52
C PRO A 522 39.83 19.61 -47.75
N ASN A 523 40.78 18.73 -47.41
CA ASN A 523 42.20 18.87 -47.74
C ASN A 523 42.43 18.65 -49.24
N HIS A 524 42.90 19.70 -49.93
CA HIS A 524 43.54 19.56 -51.24
C HIS A 524 45.06 19.39 -51.06
N HIS A 525 45.57 18.19 -51.34
CA HIS A 525 46.95 18.00 -51.75
C HIS A 525 46.95 17.55 -53.21
N ALA A 526 47.55 18.39 -54.07
CA ALA A 526 47.85 18.09 -55.45
C ALA A 526 49.05 17.14 -55.55
N CYS A 527 49.02 16.21 -56.50
CA CYS A 527 50.22 15.66 -57.09
C CYS A 527 49.95 15.19 -58.53
N VAL A 528 50.75 15.75 -59.44
CA VAL A 528 50.94 15.52 -60.88
C VAL A 528 49.88 16.08 -61.83
#